data_AF-V4LPN0-F1
#
_entry.id   AF-V4LPN0-F1
#
_cell.length_a   1.000
_cell.length_b   1.000
_cell.length_c   1.000
_cell.angle_alpha   90.00
_cell.angle_beta   90.00
_cell.angle_gamma   90.00
#
_symmetry.space_group_name_H-M   'P 1'
#
loop_
_entity.id
_entity.type
_entity.pdbx_description
1 polymer ?
#
loop_
_entity_poly.entity_id
_entity_poly.type
_entity_poly.pdbx_seq_one_letter_code
_entity_poly.pdbx_strand_id
1 'polypeptide(L)'
;MDGIMYLFREYTSLDRFPHPRVGCMTCNFSVTVGAAYKQLLMNKRIYQLDQLLIQYGLGALPAHGRTDKIWGVDVDRIYTPVNVKNNHWISLCINFELRTVEVFDCDGGKHSRYVDAFTNIITRVVKEVQSYKEKKQLVIKPYTVKYVPMRPGINRSSCDCGVYALKFIECHMLGLQLSLLLQEQT
;
A
#
# COMPACT_ATOMS: atom_id res chain seq x y z
N MET A 1 14.48 -3.08 2.37
CA MET A 1 13.07 -2.79 2.05
C MET A 1 12.74 -3.20 0.61
N ASP A 2 13.16 -2.45 -0.41
CA ASP A 2 12.73 -2.69 -1.81
C ASP A 2 13.13 -4.07 -2.35
N GLY A 3 14.30 -4.60 -1.98
CA GLY A 3 14.70 -5.96 -2.37
C GLY A 3 13.72 -7.05 -1.90
N ILE A 4 13.17 -6.91 -0.68
CA ILE A 4 12.16 -7.86 -0.17
C ILE A 4 10.81 -7.61 -0.84
N MET A 5 10.41 -6.36 -1.07
CA MET A 5 9.18 -6.07 -1.81
C MET A 5 9.24 -6.58 -3.26
N TYR A 6 10.42 -6.57 -3.89
CA TYR A 6 10.67 -7.21 -5.17
C TYR A 6 10.42 -8.72 -5.08
N LEU A 7 11.00 -9.40 -4.09
CA LEU A 7 10.76 -10.83 -3.88
C LEU A 7 9.29 -11.15 -3.65
N PHE A 8 8.59 -10.39 -2.79
CA PHE A 8 7.16 -10.56 -2.58
C PHE A 8 6.38 -10.42 -3.89
N ARG A 9 6.71 -9.42 -4.72
CA ARG A 9 6.09 -9.27 -6.04
C ARG A 9 6.33 -10.49 -6.92
N GLU A 10 7.57 -10.94 -7.05
CA GLU A 10 7.91 -12.12 -7.87
C GLU A 10 7.14 -13.36 -7.40
N TYR A 11 7.09 -13.62 -6.10
CA TYR A 11 6.32 -14.73 -5.55
C TYR A 11 4.81 -14.62 -5.83
N THR A 12 4.23 -13.42 -5.76
CA THR A 12 2.81 -13.21 -6.10
C THR A 12 2.53 -13.37 -7.58
N SER A 13 3.44 -12.94 -8.46
CA SER A 13 3.29 -13.09 -9.92
C SER A 13 3.44 -14.54 -10.39
N LEU A 14 4.16 -15.36 -9.63
CA LEU A 14 4.36 -16.79 -9.89
C LEU A 14 3.28 -17.68 -9.24
N ASP A 15 2.20 -17.10 -8.71
CA ASP A 15 1.11 -17.80 -7.99
C ASP A 15 1.62 -18.69 -6.84
N ARG A 16 2.72 -18.29 -6.19
CA ARG A 16 3.33 -19.02 -5.07
C ARG A 16 2.72 -18.65 -3.72
N PHE A 17 1.80 -17.68 -3.69
CA PHE A 17 1.04 -17.29 -2.51
C PHE A 17 -0.43 -17.68 -2.63
N PRO A 18 -1.12 -17.98 -1.50
CA PRO A 18 -2.49 -18.49 -1.50
C PRO A 18 -3.54 -17.49 -2.02
N HIS A 19 -3.21 -16.21 -2.16
CA HIS A 19 -4.10 -15.17 -2.69
C HIS A 19 -3.54 -14.58 -4.00
N PRO A 20 -4.06 -14.95 -5.18
CA PRO A 20 -3.45 -14.61 -6.49
C PRO A 20 -3.71 -13.17 -6.96
N ARG A 21 -4.49 -12.38 -6.22
CA ARG A 21 -5.00 -11.05 -6.62
C ARG A 21 -4.44 -9.92 -5.75
N VAL A 22 -3.14 -10.00 -5.44
CA VAL A 22 -2.42 -9.03 -4.61
C VAL A 22 -1.24 -8.42 -5.37
N GLY A 23 -0.94 -7.15 -5.10
CA GLY A 23 0.24 -6.46 -5.64
C GLY A 23 1.18 -5.96 -4.56
N CYS A 24 2.48 -5.96 -4.83
CA CYS A 24 3.51 -5.46 -3.90
C CYS A 24 4.25 -4.26 -4.51
N MET A 25 4.15 -3.11 -3.85
CA MET A 25 4.73 -1.84 -4.30
C MET A 25 5.97 -1.46 -3.49
N THR A 26 6.87 -0.71 -4.11
CA THR A 26 8.16 -0.32 -3.52
C THR A 26 8.06 1.00 -2.77
N CYS A 27 9.12 1.39 -2.06
CA CYS A 27 9.16 2.70 -1.40
C CYS A 27 9.07 3.87 -2.39
N ASN A 28 9.55 3.71 -3.63
CA ASN A 28 9.43 4.71 -4.68
C ASN A 28 7.96 5.01 -5.00
N PHE A 29 7.10 4.00 -5.04
CA PHE A 29 5.66 4.21 -5.22
C PHE A 29 5.09 5.06 -4.08
N SER A 30 5.45 4.77 -2.84
CA SER A 30 5.01 5.55 -1.67
C SER A 30 5.46 7.02 -1.74
N VAL A 31 6.68 7.27 -2.22
CA VAL A 31 7.19 8.64 -2.45
C VAL A 31 6.38 9.36 -3.53
N THR A 32 6.08 8.70 -4.65
CA THR A 32 5.26 9.26 -5.73
C THR A 32 3.85 9.61 -5.25
N VAL A 33 3.21 8.73 -4.47
CA VAL A 33 1.88 9.00 -3.87
C VAL A 33 1.94 10.23 -2.96
N GLY A 34 2.96 10.32 -2.11
CA GLY A 34 3.16 11.49 -1.24
C GLY A 34 3.36 12.80 -2.01
N ALA A 35 4.12 12.77 -3.11
CA ALA A 35 4.31 13.94 -3.98
C ALA A 35 3.01 14.35 -4.67
N ALA A 36 2.28 13.39 -5.24
CA ALA A 36 0.97 13.61 -5.86
C ALA A 36 -0.05 14.21 -4.88
N TYR A 37 -0.05 13.74 -3.63
CA TYR A 37 -0.94 14.29 -2.60
C TYR A 37 -0.62 15.75 -2.26
N LYS A 38 0.67 16.12 -2.19
CA LYS A 38 1.06 17.53 -2.00
C LYS A 38 0.51 18.41 -3.12
N GLN A 39 0.61 17.98 -4.37
CA GLN A 39 0.05 18.71 -5.51
C GLN A 39 -1.48 18.82 -5.45
N LEU A 40 -2.16 17.74 -5.06
CA LEU A 40 -3.60 17.75 -4.85
C LEU A 40 -4.02 18.78 -3.79
N LEU A 41 -3.27 18.87 -2.68
CA LEU A 41 -3.55 19.82 -1.61
C LEU A 41 -3.29 21.27 -2.03
N MET A 42 -2.30 21.53 -2.89
CA MET A 42 -2.00 22.87 -3.39
C MET A 42 -3.15 23.44 -4.21
N ASN A 43 -3.70 22.66 -5.16
CA ASN A 43 -4.87 23.10 -5.92
C ASN A 43 -5.69 21.93 -6.47
N LYS A 44 -6.77 21.60 -5.73
CA LYS A 44 -7.69 20.51 -6.09
C LYS A 44 -8.39 20.69 -7.44
N ARG A 45 -8.58 21.93 -7.92
CA ARG A 45 -9.35 22.22 -9.14
C ARG A 45 -8.56 21.92 -10.41
N ILE A 46 -7.25 22.13 -10.39
CA ILE A 46 -6.37 21.93 -11.55
C ILE A 46 -5.54 20.65 -11.45
N TYR A 47 -5.59 19.95 -10.31
CA TYR A 47 -4.79 18.75 -10.09
C TYR A 47 -5.08 17.68 -11.16
N GLN A 48 -4.02 17.22 -11.80
CA GLN A 48 -4.03 16.07 -12.70
C GLN A 48 -3.24 14.93 -12.07
N LEU A 49 -3.74 13.71 -12.25
CA LEU A 49 -3.09 12.52 -11.74
C LEU A 49 -1.80 12.25 -12.53
N ASP A 50 -0.71 11.99 -11.82
CA ASP A 50 0.59 11.69 -12.41
C ASP A 50 0.49 10.42 -13.29
N GLN A 51 1.02 10.50 -14.51
CA GLN A 51 1.03 9.37 -15.45
C GLN A 51 1.74 8.15 -14.86
N LEU A 52 2.77 8.33 -14.04
CA LEU A 52 3.47 7.24 -13.37
C LEU A 52 2.53 6.45 -12.44
N LEU A 53 1.65 7.14 -11.72
CA LEU A 53 0.65 6.50 -10.85
C LEU A 53 -0.40 5.74 -11.64
N ILE A 54 -0.78 6.24 -12.81
CA ILE A 54 -1.67 5.53 -13.74
C ILE A 54 -0.99 4.24 -14.23
N GLN A 55 0.30 4.30 -14.58
CA GLN A 55 1.05 3.12 -15.01
C GLN A 55 1.18 2.05 -13.91
N TYR A 56 1.29 2.44 -12.63
CA TYR A 56 1.19 1.48 -11.52
C TYR A 56 -0.19 0.81 -11.47
N GLY A 57 -1.26 1.59 -11.61
CA GLY A 57 -2.63 1.06 -11.61
C GLY A 57 -2.97 0.13 -12.78
N LEU A 58 -2.28 0.30 -13.91
CA LEU A 58 -2.37 -0.56 -15.09
C LEU A 58 -1.47 -1.81 -15.01
N GLY A 59 -0.69 -1.97 -13.94
CA GLY A 59 0.27 -3.07 -13.82
C GLY A 59 1.48 -2.96 -14.78
N ALA A 60 1.66 -1.81 -15.43
CA ALA A 60 2.79 -1.52 -16.31
C ALA A 60 4.08 -1.18 -15.52
N LEU A 61 3.93 -0.74 -14.27
CA LEU A 61 5.03 -0.47 -13.36
C LEU A 61 4.98 -1.32 -12.09
N PRO A 62 6.16 -1.61 -11.51
CA PRO A 62 7.49 -1.33 -12.06
C PRO A 62 7.79 -2.19 -13.30
N ALA A 63 8.58 -1.65 -14.25
CA ALA A 63 8.82 -2.32 -15.53
C ALA A 63 9.43 -3.73 -15.38
N HIS A 64 10.32 -3.90 -14.39
CA HIS A 64 10.84 -5.19 -13.97
C HIS A 64 9.79 -5.86 -13.07
N GLY A 65 9.06 -6.84 -13.61
CA GLY A 65 7.91 -7.44 -12.94
C GLY A 65 6.58 -6.80 -13.33
N ARG A 66 6.49 -6.25 -14.55
CA ARG A 66 5.24 -5.86 -15.21
C ARG A 66 4.26 -7.03 -15.23
N THR A 67 3.02 -6.78 -14.81
CA THR A 67 1.97 -7.80 -14.72
C THR A 67 0.82 -7.58 -15.70
N ASP A 68 0.66 -6.34 -16.17
CA ASP A 68 -0.51 -5.89 -16.95
C ASP A 68 -1.87 -6.16 -16.25
N LYS A 69 -1.84 -6.44 -14.94
CA LYS A 69 -3.00 -6.66 -14.08
C LYS A 69 -3.52 -5.31 -13.57
N ILE A 70 -4.80 -5.02 -13.85
CA ILE A 70 -5.43 -3.73 -13.55
C ILE A 70 -5.95 -3.71 -12.10
N TRP A 71 -5.67 -2.62 -11.38
CA TRP A 71 -6.17 -2.44 -10.01
C TRP A 71 -7.68 -2.30 -9.96
N GLY A 72 -8.31 -3.07 -9.07
CA GLY A 72 -9.76 -3.15 -8.94
C GLY A 72 -10.44 -4.08 -9.95
N VAL A 73 -9.68 -4.67 -10.89
CA VAL A 73 -10.19 -5.65 -11.87
C VAL A 73 -9.48 -7.00 -11.71
N ASP A 74 -8.15 -6.99 -11.68
CA ASP A 74 -7.30 -8.18 -11.55
C ASP A 74 -6.59 -8.25 -10.19
N VAL A 75 -6.39 -7.09 -9.56
CA VAL A 75 -5.77 -6.94 -8.25
C VAL A 75 -6.79 -6.36 -7.27
N ASP A 76 -7.03 -7.03 -6.15
CA ASP A 76 -8.00 -6.62 -5.14
C ASP A 76 -7.37 -5.75 -4.06
N ARG A 77 -6.08 -5.97 -3.78
CA ARG A 77 -5.34 -5.24 -2.77
C ARG A 77 -3.87 -5.08 -3.11
N ILE A 78 -3.26 -4.01 -2.61
CA ILE A 78 -1.82 -3.79 -2.72
C ILE A 78 -1.19 -3.57 -1.35
N TYR A 79 0.08 -3.98 -1.22
CA TYR A 79 0.92 -3.73 -0.07
C TYR A 79 2.03 -2.75 -0.42
N THR A 80 2.33 -1.83 0.48
CA THR A 80 3.44 -0.90 0.30
C THR A 80 4.07 -0.49 1.63
N PRO A 81 5.40 -0.45 1.74
CA PRO A 81 6.07 0.17 2.87
C PRO A 81 6.06 1.70 2.72
N VAL A 82 5.95 2.41 3.84
CA VAL A 82 5.99 3.88 3.87
C VAL A 82 7.03 4.33 4.89
N ASN A 83 7.98 5.14 4.43
CA ASN A 83 8.94 5.80 5.32
C ASN A 83 8.35 7.10 5.85
N VAL A 84 8.03 7.10 7.13
CA VAL A 84 7.55 8.25 7.87
C VAL A 84 8.75 9.03 8.40
N LYS A 85 8.78 10.34 8.14
CA LYS A 85 9.81 11.29 8.61
C LYS A 85 11.26 10.85 8.36
N ASN A 86 11.49 9.98 7.37
CA ASN A 86 12.80 9.42 7.03
C ASN A 86 13.45 8.59 8.16
N ASN A 87 12.70 8.15 9.16
CA ASN A 87 13.25 7.40 10.30
C ASN A 87 12.38 6.23 10.79
N HIS A 88 11.14 6.12 10.32
CA HIS A 88 10.22 5.09 10.78
C HIS A 88 9.51 4.42 9.62
N TRP A 89 9.46 3.09 9.61
CA TRP A 89 8.80 2.32 8.56
C TRP A 89 7.49 1.74 9.05
N ILE A 90 6.43 2.02 8.30
CA ILE A 90 5.12 1.40 8.46
C ILE A 90 4.79 0.60 7.20
N SER A 91 3.80 -0.28 7.28
CA SER A 91 3.24 -0.92 6.10
C SER A 91 1.75 -0.63 5.95
N LEU A 92 1.32 -0.52 4.71
CA LEU A 92 -0.08 -0.32 4.35
C LEU A 92 -0.59 -1.51 3.54
N CYS A 93 -1.80 -1.96 3.85
CA CYS A 93 -2.62 -2.81 2.99
C CYS A 93 -3.77 -1.95 2.46
N ILE A 94 -3.85 -1.80 1.15
CA ILE A 94 -4.85 -0.97 0.48
C ILE A 94 -5.78 -1.92 -0.27
N ASN A 95 -7.02 -2.02 0.20
CA ASN A 95 -8.04 -2.88 -0.40
C ASN A 95 -8.99 -2.02 -1.26
N PHE A 96 -9.09 -2.34 -2.55
CA PHE A 96 -9.85 -1.54 -3.51
C PHE A 96 -11.36 -1.80 -3.42
N GLU A 97 -11.75 -3.06 -3.16
CA GLU A 97 -13.16 -3.47 -3.02
C GLU A 97 -13.77 -2.89 -1.74
N LEU A 98 -13.13 -3.13 -0.60
CA LEU A 98 -13.56 -2.61 0.71
C LEU A 98 -13.32 -1.10 0.84
N ARG A 99 -12.53 -0.51 -0.06
CA ARG A 99 -12.09 0.88 -0.02
C ARG A 99 -11.47 1.24 1.33
N THR A 100 -10.54 0.41 1.79
CA THR A 100 -9.85 0.59 3.08
C THR A 100 -8.35 0.70 2.91
N VAL A 101 -7.73 1.47 3.82
CA VAL A 101 -6.27 1.48 4.04
C VAL A 101 -6.03 0.98 5.46
N GLU A 102 -5.53 -0.23 5.58
CA GLU A 102 -5.10 -0.82 6.84
C GLU A 102 -3.65 -0.41 7.12
N VAL A 103 -3.40 0.09 8.32
CA VAL A 103 -2.11 0.61 8.75
C VAL A 103 -1.52 -0.33 9.79
N PHE A 104 -0.35 -0.90 9.48
CA PHE A 104 0.43 -1.70 10.43
C PHE A 104 1.68 -0.91 10.81
N ASP A 105 1.73 -0.56 12.09
CA ASP A 105 2.81 0.22 12.68
C ASP A 105 3.17 -0.36 14.04
N CYS A 106 4.41 -0.84 14.18
CA CYS A 106 4.91 -1.42 15.43
C CYS A 106 4.89 -0.44 16.62
N ASP A 107 4.88 0.87 16.35
CA ASP A 107 4.82 1.90 17.38
C ASP A 107 3.38 2.40 17.64
N GLY A 108 2.40 1.90 16.87
CA GLY A 108 0.98 2.26 17.00
C GLY A 108 0.66 3.70 16.60
N GLY A 109 1.53 4.36 15.84
CA GLY A 109 1.35 5.71 15.33
C GLY A 109 0.28 5.81 14.23
N LYS A 110 -0.43 6.94 14.21
CA LYS A 110 -1.46 7.19 13.18
C LYS A 110 -0.88 7.70 11.86
N HIS A 111 0.15 8.55 11.93
CA HIS A 111 0.82 9.12 10.76
C HIS A 111 -0.13 9.68 9.67
N SER A 112 -1.24 10.31 10.08
CA SER A 112 -2.39 10.62 9.21
C SER A 112 -2.00 11.32 7.91
N ARG A 113 -1.06 12.27 7.94
CA ARG A 113 -0.57 12.95 6.71
C ARG A 113 -0.07 11.99 5.63
N TYR A 114 0.64 10.93 6.02
CA TYR A 114 1.19 9.94 5.10
C TYR A 114 0.09 8.98 4.64
N VAL A 115 -0.78 8.56 5.54
CA VAL A 115 -1.90 7.65 5.24
C VAL A 115 -2.95 8.32 4.35
N ASP A 116 -3.30 9.58 4.63
CA ASP A 116 -4.25 10.38 3.86
C ASP A 116 -3.83 10.58 2.41
N ALA A 117 -2.52 10.55 2.14
CA ALA A 117 -2.02 10.56 0.77
C ALA A 117 -2.55 9.36 -0.01
N PHE A 118 -2.49 8.17 0.56
CA PHE A 118 -3.01 6.96 -0.07
C PHE A 118 -4.52 6.98 -0.17
N THR A 119 -5.25 7.37 0.88
CA THR A 119 -6.72 7.39 0.85
C THR A 119 -7.26 8.28 -0.27
N ASN A 120 -6.58 9.40 -0.57
CA ASN A 120 -6.98 10.35 -1.59
C ASN A 120 -6.46 10.02 -2.99
N ILE A 121 -5.21 9.59 -3.12
CA ILE A 121 -4.60 9.37 -4.43
C ILE A 121 -5.04 8.03 -5.03
N ILE A 122 -5.12 6.97 -4.23
CA ILE A 122 -5.48 5.63 -4.74
C ILE A 122 -6.87 5.61 -5.37
N THR A 123 -7.87 6.25 -4.75
CA THR A 123 -9.23 6.32 -5.34
C THR A 123 -9.25 7.00 -6.71
N ARG A 124 -8.28 7.88 -7.03
CA ARG A 124 -8.15 8.53 -8.33
C ARG A 124 -7.48 7.60 -9.33
N VAL A 125 -6.41 6.91 -8.91
CA VAL A 125 -5.72 5.90 -9.73
C VAL A 125 -6.69 4.80 -10.14
N VAL A 126 -7.38 4.17 -9.19
CA VAL A 126 -8.33 3.08 -9.46
C VAL A 126 -9.40 3.54 -10.45
N LYS A 127 -9.95 4.75 -10.28
CA LYS A 127 -10.94 5.30 -11.22
C LYS A 127 -10.37 5.54 -12.62
N GLU A 128 -9.12 6.01 -12.72
CA GLU A 128 -8.51 6.35 -14.00
C GLU A 128 -8.19 5.12 -14.86
N VAL A 129 -7.87 4.00 -14.23
CA VAL A 129 -7.49 2.76 -14.92
C VAL A 129 -8.67 1.85 -15.27
N GLN A 130 -9.90 2.18 -14.86
CA GLN A 130 -11.09 1.43 -15.27
C GLN A 130 -11.50 1.71 -16.71
N SER A 131 -12.35 0.84 -17.28
CA SER A 131 -13.01 1.13 -18.55
C SER A 131 -13.82 2.42 -18.50
N TYR A 132 -14.04 3.05 -19.67
CA TYR A 132 -14.81 4.29 -19.76
C TYR A 132 -16.22 4.17 -19.15
N LYS A 133 -16.86 3.00 -19.27
CA LYS A 133 -18.20 2.74 -18.74
C LYS A 133 -18.19 2.70 -17.20
N GLU A 134 -17.25 1.96 -16.61
CA GLU A 134 -17.12 1.82 -15.16
C GLU A 134 -16.65 3.11 -14.50
N LYS A 135 -15.70 3.82 -15.13
CA LYS A 135 -15.18 5.12 -14.67
C LYS A 135 -16.28 6.14 -14.40
N LYS A 136 -17.37 6.15 -15.20
CA LYS A 136 -18.52 7.03 -15.00
C LYS A 136 -19.31 6.74 -13.72
N GLN A 137 -19.30 5.49 -13.26
CA GLN A 137 -20.03 5.04 -12.08
C GLN A 137 -19.22 5.24 -10.79
N LEU A 138 -17.88 5.32 -10.89
CA LEU A 138 -17.02 5.48 -9.72
C LEU A 138 -17.00 6.91 -9.19
N VAL A 139 -17.25 7.04 -7.88
CA VAL A 139 -17.12 8.29 -7.13
C VAL A 139 -15.76 8.35 -6.44
N ILE A 140 -15.04 9.45 -6.67
CA ILE A 140 -13.80 9.78 -5.97
C ILE A 140 -14.16 10.20 -4.55
N LYS A 141 -13.89 9.31 -3.59
CA LYS A 141 -14.05 9.55 -2.15
C LYS A 141 -12.87 8.89 -1.43
N PRO A 142 -12.27 9.56 -0.44
CA PRO A 142 -11.17 8.98 0.31
C PRO A 142 -11.54 7.60 0.89
N TYR A 143 -10.60 6.68 0.85
CA TYR A 143 -10.76 5.36 1.48
C TYR A 143 -10.79 5.48 3.00
N THR A 144 -11.48 4.54 3.65
CA THR A 144 -11.57 4.46 5.11
C THR A 144 -10.25 3.94 5.68
N VAL A 145 -9.70 4.61 6.69
CA VAL A 145 -8.48 4.16 7.37
C VAL A 145 -8.83 3.22 8.52
N LYS A 146 -8.09 2.11 8.62
CA LYS A 146 -8.15 1.17 9.75
C LYS A 146 -6.76 1.04 10.36
N TYR A 147 -6.61 1.48 11.61
CA TYR A 147 -5.36 1.29 12.35
C TYR A 147 -5.39 -0.07 13.04
N VAL A 148 -4.41 -0.92 12.73
CA VAL A 148 -4.34 -2.26 13.32
C VAL A 148 -3.71 -2.14 14.71
N PRO A 149 -4.40 -2.55 15.79
CA PRO A 149 -3.85 -2.45 17.14
C PRO A 149 -2.59 -3.30 17.28
N MET A 150 -1.51 -2.69 17.77
CA MET A 150 -0.27 -3.39 18.09
C MET A 150 -0.05 -3.45 19.59
N ARG A 151 0.66 -4.48 20.05
CA ARG A 151 1.09 -4.58 21.44
C ARG A 151 2.05 -3.42 21.73
N PRO A 152 1.82 -2.63 22.80
CA PRO A 152 2.75 -1.57 23.18
C PRO A 152 4.16 -2.11 23.41
N GLY A 153 5.16 -1.42 22.87
CA GLY A 153 6.57 -1.76 23.06
C GLY A 153 7.02 -3.05 22.37
N ILE A 154 6.34 -3.49 21.30
CA ILE A 154 6.76 -4.65 20.51
C ILE A 154 8.15 -4.44 19.88
N ASN A 155 8.44 -3.22 19.40
CA ASN A 155 9.74 -2.83 18.87
C ASN A 155 10.64 -2.26 19.97
N ARG A 156 11.10 -3.11 20.89
CA ARG A 156 11.91 -2.68 22.06
C ARG A 156 13.21 -1.97 21.68
N SER A 157 13.83 -2.38 20.57
CA SER A 157 15.10 -1.80 20.09
C SER A 157 14.93 -0.40 19.51
N SER A 158 13.71 0.00 19.12
CA SER A 158 13.43 1.17 18.27
C SER A 158 14.13 1.15 16.91
N CYS A 159 14.74 0.04 16.51
CA CYS A 159 15.52 -0.09 15.27
C CYS A 159 14.96 -1.12 14.30
N ASP A 160 13.93 -1.89 14.71
CA ASP A 160 13.40 -3.01 13.92
C ASP A 160 12.14 -2.66 13.11
N CYS A 161 11.75 -1.38 13.03
CA CYS A 161 10.51 -0.95 12.36
C CYS A 161 10.43 -1.42 10.90
N GLY A 162 11.57 -1.46 10.19
CA GLY A 162 11.64 -1.99 8.83
C GLY A 162 11.39 -3.50 8.74
N VAL A 163 11.84 -4.27 9.75
CA VAL A 163 11.59 -5.71 9.84
C VAL A 163 10.13 -5.97 10.15
N TYR A 164 9.57 -5.27 11.14
CA TYR A 164 8.14 -5.34 11.46
C TYR A 164 7.26 -4.98 10.27
N ALA A 165 7.57 -3.90 9.54
CA ALA A 165 6.82 -3.51 8.35
C ALA A 165 6.78 -4.61 7.28
N LEU A 166 7.90 -5.31 7.03
CA LEU A 166 7.92 -6.46 6.11
C LEU A 166 7.13 -7.65 6.64
N LYS A 167 7.29 -7.96 7.92
CA LYS A 167 6.67 -9.13 8.53
C LYS A 167 5.15 -8.98 8.61
N PHE A 168 4.66 -7.76 8.85
CA PHE A 168 3.23 -7.46 8.76
C PHE A 168 2.68 -7.71 7.35
N ILE A 169 3.39 -7.28 6.30
CA ILE A 169 2.99 -7.54 4.91
C ILE A 169 2.96 -9.04 4.64
N GLU A 170 4.02 -9.77 4.99
CA GLU A 170 4.13 -11.21 4.77
C GLU A 170 3.01 -11.98 5.48
N CYS A 171 2.83 -11.75 6.78
CA CYS A 171 1.82 -12.43 7.57
C CYS A 171 0.41 -12.11 7.07
N HIS A 172 0.11 -10.84 6.80
CA HIS A 172 -1.22 -10.45 6.33
C HIS A 172 -1.52 -11.00 4.94
N MET A 173 -0.54 -11.03 4.04
CA MET A 173 -0.68 -11.61 2.70
C MET A 173 -0.90 -13.13 2.74
N LEU A 174 -0.25 -13.81 3.69
CA LEU A 174 -0.42 -15.25 3.94
C LEU A 174 -1.67 -15.61 4.75
N GLY A 175 -2.41 -14.64 5.27
CA GLY A 175 -3.54 -14.89 6.18
C GLY A 175 -3.11 -15.42 7.56
N LEU A 176 -1.85 -15.21 7.95
CA LEU A 176 -1.34 -15.58 9.26
C LEU A 176 -1.81 -14.59 10.31
N GLN A 177 -2.07 -15.09 11.52
CA GLN A 177 -2.43 -14.20 12.63
C GLN A 177 -1.23 -13.33 13.01
N LEU A 178 -1.43 -12.02 13.02
CA LEU A 178 -0.41 -11.06 13.44
C LEU A 178 0.01 -11.22 14.91
N SER A 179 -0.82 -11.91 15.72
CA SER A 179 -0.50 -12.32 17.09
C SER A 179 0.77 -13.17 17.17
N LEU A 180 1.13 -13.90 16.10
CA LEU A 180 2.35 -14.71 16.03
C LEU A 180 3.61 -13.85 16.04
N LEU A 181 3.55 -12.64 15.47
CA LEU A 181 4.63 -11.65 15.52
C LEU A 181 4.82 -11.05 16.93
N LEU A 182 3.83 -11.26 17.82
CA LEU A 182 3.86 -10.78 19.20
C LEU A 182 4.52 -11.78 20.17
N GLN A 183 4.93 -12.97 19.70
CA GLN A 183 5.42 -14.08 20.53
C GLN A 183 6.92 -14.39 20.39
N GLU A 184 7.61 -13.91 19.35
CA GLU A 184 9.02 -14.28 19.06
C GLU A 184 10.11 -13.53 19.85
N GLN A 185 9.83 -13.02 21.06
CA GLN A 185 10.87 -12.46 21.94
C GLN A 185 10.71 -12.89 23.40
N THR A 186 10.91 -14.19 23.64
CA THR A 186 11.33 -14.72 24.95
C THR A 186 12.78 -15.16 24.90
#